data_AF-A0A8X7P3E5-F1
#
_entry.id   AF-A0A8X7P3E5-F1
#
_cell.length_a   1.000
_cell.length_b   1.000
_cell.length_c   1.000
_cell.angle_alpha   90.00
_cell.angle_beta   90.00
_cell.angle_gamma   90.00
#
_symmetry.space_group_name_H-M   'P 1'
#
loop_
_entity.id
_entity.type
_entity.pdbx_description
1 polymer ?
#
loop_
_entity_poly.entity_id
_entity_poly.type
_entity_poly.pdbx_seq_one_letter_code
_entity_poly.pdbx_strand_id
1 'polypeptide(L)'
;MAKLLRRVLMDELEKQMSRMGVRRLVLPAAKEVVSTWSQGFGFKVMDSWERLEFVKHGMLDFVGTVMCHKFLREEKCQESQA
;
A
#
# COMPACT_ATOMS: atom_id res chain seq x y z
N MET A 1 -20.15 -1.79 13.07
CA MET A 1 -19.01 -2.58 13.59
C MET A 1 -18.07 -3.09 12.49
N ALA A 2 -18.53 -3.78 11.43
CA ALA A 2 -17.65 -4.35 10.39
C ALA A 2 -16.76 -3.36 9.58
N LYS A 3 -17.16 -2.08 9.45
CA LYS A 3 -16.37 -1.07 8.71
C LYS A 3 -15.05 -0.70 9.41
N LEU A 4 -14.94 -0.87 10.72
CA LEU A 4 -13.77 -0.45 11.50
C LEU A 4 -12.68 -1.52 11.55
N LEU A 5 -13.06 -2.81 11.56
CA LEU A 5 -12.12 -3.93 11.66
C LEU A 5 -11.10 -3.94 10.51
N ARG A 6 -11.54 -3.62 9.28
CA ARG A 6 -10.65 -3.54 8.11
C ARG A 6 -9.63 -2.41 8.23
N ARG A 7 -9.98 -1.29 8.87
CA ARG A 7 -9.06 -0.17 9.08
C ARG A 7 -8.01 -0.55 10.12
N VAL A 8 -8.44 -1.07 11.27
CA VAL A 8 -7.53 -1.53 12.33
C VAL A 8 -6.53 -2.57 11.82
N LEU A 9 -7.00 -3.56 11.05
CA LEU A 9 -6.12 -4.58 10.47
C LEU A 9 -5.09 -3.95 9.52
N MET A 10 -5.54 -3.09 8.59
CA MET A 10 -4.64 -2.47 7.62
C MET A 10 -3.65 -1.51 8.28
N ASP A 11 -4.09 -0.75 9.28
CA ASP A 11 -3.22 0.17 10.02
C ASP A 11 -2.12 -0.60 10.78
N GLU A 12 -2.47 -1.71 11.45
CA GLU A 12 -1.48 -2.55 12.12
C GLU A 12 -0.55 -3.25 11.12
N LEU A 13 -1.08 -3.72 9.98
CA LEU A 13 -0.27 -4.30 8.91
C LEU A 13 0.77 -3.30 8.39
N GLU A 14 0.36 -2.07 8.08
CA GLU A 14 1.24 -0.99 7.61
C GLU A 14 2.30 -0.64 8.64
N LYS A 15 1.94 -0.59 9.92
CA LYS A 15 2.88 -0.36 11.02
C LYS A 15 3.95 -1.44 11.11
N GLN A 16 3.56 -2.73 11.09
CA GLN A 16 4.50 -3.84 11.16
C GLN A 16 5.44 -3.87 9.94
N MET A 17 4.89 -3.63 8.74
CA MET A 17 5.69 -3.53 7.51
C MET A 17 6.70 -2.37 7.58
N SER A 18 6.29 -1.21 8.11
CA SER A 18 7.17 -0.05 8.30
C SER A 18 8.34 -0.39 9.24
N ARG A 19 8.06 -1.08 10.35
CA ARG A 19 9.09 -1.54 11.31
C ARG A 19 10.10 -2.52 10.72
N MET A 20 9.67 -3.31 9.73
CA MET A 20 10.55 -4.21 8.97
C MET A 20 11.36 -3.48 7.88
N GLY A 21 11.23 -2.16 7.74
CA GLY A 21 11.92 -1.35 6.74
C GLY A 21 11.27 -1.36 5.35
N VAL A 22 10.03 -1.88 5.23
CA VAL A 22 9.27 -1.80 3.98
C VAL A 22 8.87 -0.34 3.74
N ARG A 23 9.20 0.19 2.56
CA ARG A 23 8.94 1.60 2.22
C ARG A 23 7.73 1.82 1.32
N ARG A 24 7.37 0.81 0.53
CA ARG A 24 6.30 0.91 -0.47
C ARG A 24 5.53 -0.41 -0.53
N LEU A 25 4.22 -0.32 -0.38
CA LEU A 25 3.28 -1.41 -0.65
C LEU A 25 2.76 -1.26 -2.08
N VAL A 26 2.68 -2.37 -2.80
CA VAL A 26 2.18 -2.41 -4.17
C VAL A 26 1.23 -3.60 -4.30
N LEU A 27 0.06 -3.39 -4.90
CA LEU A 27 -0.93 -4.44 -5.12
C LEU A 27 -1.74 -4.22 -6.41
N PRO A 28 -2.16 -5.30 -7.07
CA PRO A 28 -3.22 -5.24 -8.08
C PRO A 28 -4.59 -5.25 -7.39
N ALA A 29 -5.38 -4.17 -7.55
CA ALA A 29 -6.74 -4.08 -7.02
C ALA A 29 -7.76 -4.38 -8.13
N ALA A 30 -8.76 -5.23 -7.86
CA ALA A 30 -9.88 -5.39 -8.82
C ALA A 30 -10.57 -4.04 -9.07
N LYS A 31 -10.92 -3.76 -10.33
CA LYS A 31 -11.45 -2.45 -10.78
C LYS A 31 -12.64 -1.97 -9.96
N GLU A 32 -13.48 -2.90 -9.51
CA GLU A 32 -14.71 -2.64 -8.75
C GLU A 32 -14.43 -2.14 -7.33
N VAL A 33 -13.24 -2.40 -6.78
CA VAL A 33 -12.87 -2.07 -5.39
C VAL A 33 -11.68 -1.11 -5.28
N VAL A 34 -11.24 -0.50 -6.39
CA VAL A 34 -10.14 0.49 -6.39
C VAL A 34 -10.42 1.63 -5.40
N SER A 35 -11.67 2.09 -5.30
CA SER A 35 -12.08 3.13 -4.35
C SER A 35 -11.85 2.74 -2.88
N THR A 36 -11.95 1.45 -2.54
CA THR A 36 -11.65 0.97 -1.20
C THR A 36 -10.19 1.13 -0.86
N TRP A 37 -9.30 0.84 -1.82
CA TRP A 37 -7.86 1.02 -1.64
C TRP A 37 -7.47 2.49 -1.63
N SER A 38 -8.02 3.28 -2.56
CA SER A 38 -7.63 4.69 -2.67
C SER A 38 -8.24 5.58 -1.60
N GLN A 39 -9.56 5.55 -1.41
CA GLN A 39 -10.25 6.40 -0.44
C GLN A 39 -10.28 5.79 0.97
N GLY A 40 -10.32 4.46 1.06
CA GLY A 40 -10.39 3.76 2.34
C GLY A 40 -9.03 3.66 3.04
N PHE A 41 -8.00 3.26 2.29
CA PHE A 41 -6.66 2.97 2.82
C PHE A 41 -5.57 3.94 2.33
N GLY A 42 -5.89 4.90 1.45
CA GLY A 42 -4.93 5.92 1.02
C GLY A 42 -3.90 5.45 -0.01
N PHE A 43 -4.18 4.38 -0.75
CA PHE A 43 -3.38 3.99 -1.90
C PHE A 43 -3.60 4.96 -3.07
N LYS A 44 -2.65 5.01 -3.99
CA LYS A 44 -2.77 5.72 -5.27
C LYS A 44 -2.68 4.75 -6.41
N VAL A 45 -3.43 5.01 -7.48
CA VAL A 45 -3.26 4.28 -8.74
C VAL A 45 -1.91 4.64 -9.32
N MET A 46 -1.14 3.64 -9.71
CA MET A 46 0.16 3.86 -10.32
C MET A 46 0.01 4.31 -11.76
N ASP A 47 0.86 5.24 -12.19
CA ASP A 47 0.97 5.61 -13.60
C ASP A 47 1.75 4.56 -14.42
N SER A 48 1.86 4.76 -15.72
CA SER A 48 2.57 3.83 -16.61
C SER A 48 4.06 3.70 -16.27
N TRP A 49 4.73 4.80 -15.90
CA TRP A 49 6.17 4.82 -15.63
C TRP A 49 6.49 4.12 -14.31
N GLU A 50 5.70 4.40 -13.27
CA GLU A 50 5.83 3.74 -11.98
C GLU A 50 5.64 2.23 -12.12
N ARG A 51 4.73 1.77 -13.00
CA ARG A 51 4.53 0.34 -13.27
C ARG A 51 5.73 -0.31 -13.94
N LEU A 52 6.46 0.40 -14.80
CA LEU A 52 7.68 -0.13 -15.44
C LEU A 52 8.74 -0.55 -14.40
N GLU A 53 8.79 0.12 -13.24
CA GLU A 53 9.70 -0.25 -12.15
C GLU A 53 9.46 -1.70 -11.67
N PHE A 54 8.23 -2.20 -11.77
CA PHE A 54 7.82 -3.50 -11.21
C PHE A 54 7.80 -4.64 -12.24
N VAL A 55 7.92 -4.33 -13.54
CA VAL A 55 8.04 -5.35 -14.59
C VAL A 55 9.25 -6.26 -14.33
N LYS A 56 10.36 -5.66 -13.86
CA LYS A 56 11.59 -6.40 -13.52
C LYS A 56 11.43 -7.36 -12.34
N HIS A 57 10.44 -7.12 -11.49
CA HIS A 57 10.14 -7.94 -10.32
C HIS A 57 9.15 -9.07 -10.63
N GLY A 58 8.78 -9.28 -11.91
CA GLY A 58 7.86 -10.34 -12.32
C GLY A 58 6.43 -10.10 -11.83
N MET A 59 6.09 -8.85 -11.51
CA MET A 59 4.77 -8.53 -10.99
C MET A 59 3.73 -8.72 -12.09
N LEU A 60 2.83 -9.68 -11.88
CA LEU A 60 1.85 -10.10 -12.88
C LEU A 60 0.77 -9.03 -13.05
N ASP A 61 0.53 -8.64 -14.30
CA ASP A 61 -0.61 -7.80 -14.68
C ASP A 61 -1.82 -8.72 -14.89
N PHE A 62 -2.78 -8.65 -13.98
CA PHE A 62 -4.01 -9.44 -14.05
C PHE A 62 -5.10 -8.61 -14.72
N VAL A 63 -5.70 -9.18 -15.77
CA VAL A 63 -6.84 -8.54 -16.46
C VAL A 63 -7.95 -8.26 -15.45
N GLY A 64 -8.48 -7.03 -15.49
CA GLY A 64 -9.51 -6.60 -14.55
C GLY A 64 -8.96 -6.00 -13.25
N THR A 65 -7.63 -5.90 -13.10
CA THR A 65 -7.00 -5.22 -11.97
C THR A 65 -6.38 -3.87 -12.35
N VAL A 66 -6.16 -3.04 -11.33
CA VAL A 66 -5.48 -1.75 -11.41
C VAL A 66 -4.38 -1.74 -10.35
N MET A 67 -3.15 -1.54 -10.81
CA MET A 67 -1.99 -1.42 -9.95
C MET A 67 -2.09 -0.18 -9.07
N CYS A 68 -2.00 -0.40 -7.76
CA CYS A 68 -2.04 0.64 -6.74
C CYS A 68 -0.81 0.53 -5.85
N HIS A 69 -0.33 1.67 -5.36
CA HIS A 69 0.78 1.72 -4.41
C HIS A 69 0.48 2.63 -3.21
N LYS A 70 1.21 2.44 -2.13
CA LYS A 70 1.23 3.34 -0.98
C LYS A 70 2.62 3.37 -0.39
N PHE A 71 3.15 4.57 -0.16
CA PHE A 71 4.38 4.74 0.60
C PHE A 71 4.07 4.66 2.08
N LEU A 72 4.83 3.83 2.78
CA LEU A 72 4.79 3.75 4.24
C LEU A 72 5.63 4.89 4.80
N ARG A 73 5.13 5.53 5.85
CA ARG A 73 5.91 6.55 6.56
C ARG A 73 6.94 5.81 7.40
N GLU A 74 8.18 6.25 7.35
CA GLU A 74 9.16 5.82 8.35
C GLU A 74 8.62 6.21 9.73
N GLU A 75 8.49 5.23 10.64
CA GLU A 75 8.40 5.57 12.06
C GLU A 75 9.73 6.29 12.36
N LYS A 76 9.69 7.62 12.50
CA LYS A 76 10.84 8.33 13.03
C LYS A 76 11.15 7.66 14.37
N CYS A 77 12.32 7.04 14.51
CA CYS A 77 12.89 6.83 15.83
C CYS A 77 12.90 8.21 16.48
N GLN A 78 12.05 8.43 17.48
CA GLN A 78 12.28 9.52 18.41
C GLN A 78 13.55 9.14 19.16
N GLU A 79 14.68 9.66 18.69
CA GLU A 79 15.83 9.85 19.56
C GLU A 79 15.36 10.77 20.68
N SER A 80 15.07 10.16 21.83
CA SER A 80 15.04 10.84 23.10
C SER A 80 16.42 11.45 23.32
N GLN A 81 16.61 12.70 22.90
CA GLN A 81 17.67 13.52 23.44
C GLN A 81 17.33 13.77 24.92
N ALA A 82 18.03 13.06 25.80
CA ALA A 82 18.27 13.43 27.19
C ALA A 82 19.71 13.02 27.53
#